data_AF-A0A8B6BSX1-F1
#
_entry.id   AF-A0A8B6BSX1-F1
#
_cell.length_a   1.000
_cell.length_b   1.000
_cell.length_c   1.000
_cell.angle_alpha   90.00
_cell.angle_beta   90.00
_cell.angle_gamma   90.00
#
_symmetry.space_group_name_H-M   'P 1'
#
loop_
_entity.id
_entity.type
_entity.pdbx_description
1 polymer ?
#
loop_
_entity_poly.entity_id
_entity_poly.type
_entity_poly.pdbx_seq_one_letter_code
_entity_poly.pdbx_strand_id
1 'polypeptide(L)'
;MSAQWDTQCLFTGLEHIESGTFRRLTHLEILDISYHRKLGLCGFTNVTHDLPFTSIKIFKAQYLACERGGSILFFNNDTKPLLNTKLEELYIDGNNLDKTEEQITSFIPKSLRYISATDNRWIVGPYSYYGMLMNLTNVLIDLSFHNRHQMSQSVDSWKCDYTDSVAEIGC
;
A
#
# COMPACT_ATOMS: atom_id res chain seq x y z
N MET A 1 24.04 8.71 19.61
CA MET A 1 24.20 9.11 18.20
C MET A 1 23.57 8.02 17.35
N SER A 2 22.25 8.08 17.08
CA SER A 2 21.64 7.14 16.13
C SER A 2 21.86 7.69 14.72
N ALA A 3 22.25 6.80 13.82
CA ALA A 3 22.51 7.06 12.42
C ALA A 3 21.24 7.62 11.74
N GLN A 4 21.41 8.69 10.97
CA GLN A 4 20.38 9.30 10.10
C GLN A 4 19.86 8.35 9.00
N TRP A 5 20.47 7.16 8.89
CA TRP A 5 20.22 6.13 7.88
C TRP A 5 19.00 5.25 8.21
N ASP A 6 18.58 5.14 9.48
CA ASP A 6 17.44 4.28 9.87
C ASP A 6 16.07 4.92 9.66
N THR A 7 16.00 6.23 9.36
CA THR A 7 14.73 6.96 9.31
C THR A 7 14.04 6.89 7.95
N GLN A 8 14.78 6.58 6.89
CA GLN A 8 14.27 6.55 5.52
C GLN A 8 14.92 5.43 4.70
N CYS A 9 14.12 4.58 4.07
CA CYS A 9 14.60 3.58 3.11
C CYS A 9 14.01 3.81 1.70
N LEU A 10 14.88 3.73 0.69
CA LEU A 10 14.56 3.82 -0.74
C LEU A 10 15.20 2.64 -1.47
N PHE A 11 14.54 2.08 -2.47
CA PHE A 11 15.03 0.89 -3.19
C PHE A 11 15.20 1.12 -4.69
N THR A 12 16.04 0.29 -5.30
CA THR A 12 16.14 0.15 -6.76
C THR A 12 16.07 -1.33 -7.12
N GLY A 13 15.17 -1.70 -8.04
CA GLY A 13 15.09 -3.08 -8.54
C GLY A 13 14.54 -4.08 -7.54
N LEU A 14 13.73 -3.63 -6.56
CA LEU A 14 13.09 -4.50 -5.57
C LEU A 14 12.10 -5.47 -6.24
N GLU A 15 12.34 -6.77 -6.07
CA GLU A 15 11.47 -7.83 -6.60
C GLU A 15 10.80 -8.65 -5.49
N HIS A 16 11.39 -8.66 -4.30
CA HIS A 16 10.87 -9.39 -3.15
C HIS A 16 11.18 -8.65 -1.85
N ILE A 17 10.26 -8.73 -0.89
CA ILE A 17 10.44 -8.31 0.50
C ILE A 17 9.98 -9.47 1.37
N GLU A 18 10.87 -10.01 2.19
CA GLU A 18 10.49 -11.03 3.17
C GLU A 18 9.73 -10.41 4.35
N SER A 19 8.82 -11.17 4.96
CA SER A 19 8.17 -10.72 6.20
C SER A 19 9.22 -10.57 7.31
N GLY A 20 9.14 -9.49 8.08
CA GLY A 20 10.09 -9.16 9.15
C GLY A 20 11.25 -8.27 8.72
N THR A 21 11.40 -7.99 7.42
CA THR A 21 12.47 -7.15 6.85
C THR A 21 12.62 -5.82 7.58
N PHE A 22 11.51 -5.11 7.83
CA PHE A 22 11.55 -3.76 8.42
C PHE A 22 11.34 -3.75 9.93
N ARG A 23 11.05 -4.91 10.53
CA ARG A 23 10.60 -5.03 11.93
C ARG A 23 11.62 -4.53 12.95
N ARG A 24 12.90 -4.54 12.60
CA ARG A 24 14.00 -4.08 13.48
C ARG A 24 14.37 -2.61 13.28
N LEU A 25 13.84 -1.95 12.26
CA LEU A 25 14.07 -0.54 12.00
C LEU A 25 13.10 0.31 12.85
N THR A 26 13.31 0.31 14.17
CA THR A 26 12.37 0.95 15.11
C THR A 26 12.22 2.46 14.92
N HIS A 27 13.21 3.08 14.26
CA HIS A 27 13.23 4.52 13.94
C HIS A 27 12.81 4.84 12.50
N LEU A 28 12.41 3.84 11.70
CA LEU A 28 11.93 4.07 10.33
C LEU A 28 10.70 4.96 10.34
N GLU A 29 10.81 6.16 9.76
CA GLU A 29 9.72 7.14 9.68
C GLU A 29 9.15 7.25 8.26
N ILE A 30 9.98 6.98 7.24
CA ILE A 30 9.62 7.09 5.83
C ILE A 30 10.02 5.81 5.11
N LEU A 31 9.08 5.16 4.46
CA LEU A 31 9.34 3.99 3.61
C LEU A 31 8.75 4.21 2.22
N ASP A 32 9.58 4.07 1.19
CA ASP A 32 9.15 4.16 -0.19
C ASP A 32 9.53 2.88 -0.96
N ILE A 33 8.53 2.08 -1.28
CA ILE A 33 8.67 0.88 -2.12
C ILE A 33 8.12 1.11 -3.53
N SER A 34 7.76 2.34 -3.88
CA SER A 34 7.02 2.65 -5.11
C SER A 34 7.79 2.30 -6.39
N TYR A 35 7.06 2.12 -7.49
CA TYR A 35 7.58 1.82 -8.84
C TYR A 35 8.30 0.48 -9.00
N HIS A 36 8.14 -0.41 -8.03
CA HIS A 36 8.67 -1.77 -8.07
C HIS A 36 7.61 -2.77 -8.51
N ARG A 37 7.23 -2.74 -9.80
CA ARG A 37 6.15 -3.58 -10.33
C ARG A 37 6.36 -5.08 -10.15
N LYS A 38 7.61 -5.54 -10.07
CA LYS A 38 7.93 -6.96 -9.83
C LYS A 38 7.66 -7.39 -8.39
N LEU A 39 7.69 -6.46 -7.44
CA LEU A 39 7.35 -6.72 -6.04
C LEU A 39 5.88 -7.13 -5.89
N GLY A 40 5.00 -6.57 -6.72
CA GLY A 40 3.56 -6.77 -6.62
C GLY A 40 3.00 -6.27 -5.29
N LEU A 41 1.71 -6.54 -5.06
CA LEU A 41 1.06 -6.19 -3.79
C LEU A 41 1.40 -7.18 -2.66
N CYS A 42 2.00 -8.33 -2.96
CA CYS A 42 2.56 -9.19 -1.91
C CYS A 42 3.62 -8.45 -1.06
N GLY A 43 4.46 -7.62 -1.68
CA GLY A 43 5.40 -6.79 -0.93
C GLY A 43 4.70 -5.75 -0.06
N PHE A 44 3.58 -5.19 -0.52
CA PHE A 44 2.74 -4.32 0.32
C PHE A 44 2.28 -5.07 1.57
N THR A 45 1.70 -6.27 1.43
CA THR A 45 1.28 -7.09 2.59
C THR A 45 2.41 -7.33 3.58
N ASN A 46 3.58 -7.75 3.10
CA ASN A 46 4.71 -8.07 3.97
C ASN A 46 5.20 -6.83 4.72
N VAL A 47 5.27 -5.69 4.02
CA VAL A 47 5.64 -4.41 4.62
C VAL A 47 4.65 -3.99 5.68
N THR A 48 3.34 -4.00 5.40
CA THR A 48 2.35 -3.51 6.37
C THR A 48 2.36 -4.31 7.67
N HIS A 49 2.72 -5.60 7.64
CA HIS A 49 2.89 -6.41 8.85
C HIS A 49 4.10 -6.01 9.71
N ASP A 50 5.13 -5.41 9.11
CA ASP A 50 6.33 -4.97 9.82
C ASP A 50 6.21 -3.55 10.38
N LEU A 51 5.44 -2.69 9.71
CA LEU A 51 5.29 -1.29 10.07
C LEU A 51 4.84 -1.00 11.52
N PRO A 52 4.00 -1.83 12.19
CA PRO A 52 3.64 -1.62 13.60
C PRO A 52 4.81 -1.63 14.57
N PHE A 53 5.96 -2.18 14.17
CA PHE A 53 7.17 -2.24 14.99
C PHE A 53 8.13 -1.07 14.74
N THR A 54 7.70 -0.11 13.92
CA THR A 54 8.51 1.04 13.47
C THR A 54 7.90 2.36 13.94
N SER A 55 8.56 3.48 13.62
CA SER A 55 8.05 4.83 13.87
C SER A 55 7.41 5.46 12.63
N ILE A 56 6.90 4.63 11.71
CA ILE A 56 6.45 5.05 10.39
C ILE A 56 5.44 6.20 10.46
N LYS A 57 5.67 7.22 9.61
CA LYS A 57 4.78 8.37 9.39
C LYS A 57 4.37 8.47 7.92
N ILE A 58 5.26 8.13 7.00
CA ILE A 58 5.00 8.24 5.55
C ILE A 58 5.29 6.89 4.89
N PHE A 59 4.27 6.30 4.28
CA PHE A 59 4.42 5.06 3.52
C PHE A 59 3.98 5.25 2.07
N LYS A 60 4.91 5.00 1.15
CA LYS A 60 4.69 5.11 -0.29
C LYS A 60 4.80 3.74 -0.94
N ALA A 61 3.71 3.34 -1.60
CA ALA A 61 3.53 2.05 -2.24
C ALA A 61 2.84 2.25 -3.60
N GLN A 62 3.29 3.23 -4.37
CA GLN A 62 2.70 3.58 -5.66
C GLN A 62 3.19 2.63 -6.76
N TYR A 63 2.35 2.34 -7.75
CA TYR A 63 2.72 1.60 -8.96
C TYR A 63 3.42 0.25 -8.72
N LEU A 64 2.93 -0.52 -7.75
CA LEU A 64 3.39 -1.88 -7.45
C LEU A 64 2.66 -2.95 -8.26
N ALA A 65 1.42 -2.69 -8.68
CA ALA A 65 0.62 -3.68 -9.40
C ALA A 65 1.24 -4.05 -10.76
N CYS A 66 1.22 -5.34 -11.07
CA CYS A 66 1.68 -5.86 -12.36
C CYS A 66 0.77 -5.42 -13.52
N GLU A 67 1.36 -5.14 -14.69
CA GLU A 67 0.65 -4.63 -15.89
C GLU A 67 -0.47 -5.55 -16.41
N ARG A 68 -0.32 -6.87 -16.19
CA ARG A 68 -1.29 -7.90 -16.59
C ARG A 68 -2.27 -8.28 -15.48
N GLY A 69 -2.19 -7.62 -14.31
CA GLY A 69 -3.08 -7.90 -13.18
C GLY A 69 -4.51 -7.48 -13.45
N GLY A 70 -5.46 -8.32 -13.04
CA GLY A 70 -6.88 -7.98 -13.00
C GLY A 70 -7.19 -6.89 -11.98
N SER A 71 -8.48 -6.56 -11.83
CA SER A 71 -8.96 -5.76 -10.71
C SER A 71 -8.46 -6.31 -9.36
N ILE A 72 -7.95 -5.42 -8.50
CA ILE A 72 -7.45 -5.81 -7.19
C ILE A 72 -8.37 -5.23 -6.09
N LEU A 73 -8.92 -6.14 -5.29
CA LEU A 73 -9.61 -5.81 -4.05
C LEU A 73 -8.58 -5.38 -3.01
N PHE A 74 -8.81 -4.25 -2.33
CA PHE A 74 -8.00 -3.83 -1.19
C PHE A 74 -8.50 -4.57 0.07
N PHE A 75 -7.72 -5.52 0.59
CA PHE A 75 -8.17 -6.42 1.68
C PHE A 75 -7.90 -5.83 3.07
N ASN A 76 -8.75 -6.22 4.00
CA ASN A 76 -8.60 -5.90 5.42
C ASN A 76 -7.32 -6.50 6.02
N ASN A 77 -6.85 -7.66 5.54
CA ASN A 77 -5.64 -8.28 6.07
C ASN A 77 -4.38 -7.44 5.79
N ASP A 78 -4.35 -6.67 4.71
CA ASP A 78 -3.20 -5.83 4.37
C ASP A 78 -3.21 -4.50 5.11
N THR A 79 -4.39 -3.98 5.43
CA THR A 79 -4.54 -2.68 6.10
C THR A 79 -4.67 -2.77 7.60
N LYS A 80 -5.21 -3.87 8.13
CA LYS A 80 -5.41 -4.07 9.58
C LYS A 80 -4.13 -3.88 10.39
N PRO A 81 -2.94 -4.32 9.96
CA PRO A 81 -1.70 -4.00 10.67
C PRO A 81 -1.48 -2.48 10.84
N LEU A 82 -1.86 -1.67 9.85
CA LEU A 82 -1.66 -0.22 9.88
C LEU A 82 -2.35 0.46 11.06
N LEU A 83 -3.45 -0.11 11.59
CA LEU A 83 -4.13 0.42 12.78
C LEU A 83 -3.19 0.67 13.97
N ASN A 84 -2.15 -0.15 14.09
CA ASN A 84 -1.20 -0.09 15.21
C ASN A 84 0.04 0.74 14.87
N THR A 85 -0.04 1.59 13.85
CA THR A 85 1.06 2.48 13.42
C THR A 85 0.79 3.93 13.79
N LYS A 86 1.80 4.78 13.62
CA LYS A 86 1.67 6.25 13.67
C LYS A 86 1.59 6.86 12.26
N LEU A 87 1.15 6.08 11.28
CA LEU A 87 1.13 6.49 9.88
C LEU A 87 0.27 7.75 9.71
N GLU A 88 0.84 8.75 9.04
CA GLU A 88 0.23 10.06 8.79
C GLU A 88 -0.10 10.23 7.30
N GLU A 89 0.70 9.66 6.41
CA GLU A 89 0.55 9.79 4.97
C GLU A 89 0.69 8.43 4.28
N LEU A 90 -0.28 8.08 3.43
CA LEU A 90 -0.31 6.84 2.65
C LEU A 90 -0.47 7.15 1.16
N TYR A 91 0.42 6.61 0.33
CA TYR A 91 0.37 6.74 -1.12
C TYR A 91 0.25 5.37 -1.78
N ILE A 92 -0.88 5.10 -2.43
CA ILE A 92 -1.22 3.82 -3.06
C ILE A 92 -1.68 4.00 -4.52
N ASP A 93 -1.17 5.04 -5.16
CA ASP A 93 -1.50 5.41 -6.53
C ASP A 93 -1.13 4.32 -7.55
N GLY A 94 -1.86 4.23 -8.66
CA GLY A 94 -1.43 3.45 -9.82
C GLY A 94 -1.39 1.93 -9.62
N ASN A 95 -2.16 1.39 -8.67
CA ASN A 95 -2.14 -0.03 -8.28
C ASN A 95 -3.31 -0.86 -8.85
N ASN A 96 -4.06 -0.34 -9.82
CA ASN A 96 -5.23 -1.01 -10.40
C ASN A 96 -6.32 -1.42 -9.38
N LEU A 97 -6.38 -0.75 -8.22
CA LEU A 97 -7.38 -1.03 -7.18
C LEU A 97 -8.78 -0.68 -7.68
N ASP A 98 -9.76 -1.56 -7.50
CA ASP A 98 -11.11 -1.35 -8.05
C ASP A 98 -12.21 -1.31 -6.98
N LYS A 99 -12.02 -2.09 -5.91
CA LYS A 99 -12.97 -2.29 -4.81
C LYS A 99 -12.22 -2.42 -3.48
N THR A 100 -12.96 -2.34 -2.39
CA THR A 100 -12.46 -2.60 -1.04
C THR A 100 -13.32 -3.64 -0.37
N GLU A 101 -12.76 -4.37 0.59
CA GLU A 101 -13.57 -5.16 1.51
C GLU A 101 -14.48 -4.26 2.37
N GLU A 102 -15.55 -4.86 2.90
CA GLU A 102 -16.38 -4.18 3.90
C GLU A 102 -15.55 -3.77 5.12
N GLN A 103 -15.89 -2.63 5.72
CA GLN A 103 -15.29 -2.10 6.93
C GLN A 103 -13.81 -1.67 6.80
N ILE A 104 -13.28 -1.49 5.58
CA ILE A 104 -11.89 -1.07 5.37
C ILE A 104 -11.52 0.22 6.14
N THR A 105 -12.49 1.12 6.32
CA THR A 105 -12.33 2.37 7.07
C THR A 105 -12.11 2.16 8.57
N SER A 106 -12.55 1.02 9.10
CA SER A 106 -12.28 0.63 10.49
C SER A 106 -10.84 0.20 10.69
N PHE A 107 -10.08 -0.01 9.62
CA PHE A 107 -8.65 -0.36 9.62
C PHE A 107 -7.74 0.82 9.29
N ILE A 108 -8.28 2.03 9.23
CA ILE A 108 -7.51 3.25 8.96
C ILE A 108 -6.91 3.79 10.27
N PRO A 109 -5.58 4.03 10.33
CA PRO A 109 -4.94 4.61 11.52
C PRO A 109 -5.53 5.97 11.86
N LYS A 110 -5.78 6.23 13.16
CA LYS A 110 -6.32 7.52 13.62
C LYS A 110 -5.38 8.70 13.38
N SER A 111 -4.08 8.45 13.23
CA SER A 111 -3.05 9.45 12.91
C SER A 111 -3.03 9.85 11.44
N LEU A 112 -3.70 9.08 10.56
CA LEU A 112 -3.65 9.32 9.13
C LEU A 112 -4.32 10.66 8.81
N ARG A 113 -3.62 11.50 8.06
CA ARG A 113 -4.07 12.85 7.64
C ARG A 113 -4.14 13.02 6.14
N TYR A 114 -3.43 12.18 5.38
CA TYR A 114 -3.42 12.23 3.92
C TYR A 114 -3.42 10.83 3.30
N ILE A 115 -4.25 10.64 2.28
CA ILE A 115 -4.23 9.46 1.40
C ILE A 115 -4.22 9.93 -0.05
N SER A 116 -3.24 9.46 -0.80
CA SER A 116 -3.25 9.51 -2.26
C SER A 116 -3.56 8.13 -2.82
N ALA A 117 -4.63 8.05 -3.60
CA ALA A 117 -5.11 6.81 -4.21
C ALA A 117 -5.54 7.05 -5.66
N THR A 118 -4.87 7.97 -6.34
CA THR A 118 -5.09 8.33 -7.74
C THR A 118 -4.62 7.22 -8.69
N ASP A 119 -5.03 7.31 -9.95
CA ASP A 119 -4.65 6.36 -11.02
C ASP A 119 -5.01 4.88 -10.72
N ASN A 120 -6.05 4.69 -9.93
CA ASN A 120 -6.66 3.39 -9.68
C ASN A 120 -7.93 3.22 -10.53
N ARG A 121 -8.58 2.06 -10.42
CA ARG A 121 -9.80 1.68 -11.16
C ARG A 121 -11.04 1.71 -10.28
N TRP A 122 -11.11 2.65 -9.34
CA TRP A 122 -12.20 2.74 -8.36
C TRP A 122 -13.58 2.72 -9.02
N ILE A 123 -14.38 1.72 -8.69
CA ILE A 123 -15.77 1.61 -9.13
C ILE A 123 -16.65 2.39 -8.17
N VAL A 124 -17.63 3.15 -8.67
CA VAL A 124 -18.64 3.83 -7.84
C VAL A 124 -19.77 2.86 -7.50
N GLY A 125 -20.11 2.69 -6.21
CA GLY A 125 -21.16 1.78 -5.75
C GLY A 125 -21.23 1.63 -4.22
N PRO A 126 -22.21 0.91 -3.66
CA PRO A 126 -22.38 0.75 -2.22
C PRO A 126 -21.18 0.07 -1.52
N TYR A 127 -20.40 -0.72 -2.27
CA TYR A 127 -19.15 -1.35 -1.83
C TYR A 127 -17.90 -0.66 -2.38
N SER A 128 -18.04 0.61 -2.79
CA SER A 128 -16.93 1.40 -3.29
C SER A 128 -16.14 2.05 -2.17
N TYR A 129 -14.83 2.17 -2.41
CA TYR A 129 -13.90 2.91 -1.54
C TYR A 129 -14.39 4.33 -1.24
N TYR A 130 -14.94 5.02 -2.24
CA TYR A 130 -15.43 6.39 -2.11
C TYR A 130 -16.51 6.54 -1.03
N GLY A 131 -17.53 5.66 -1.05
CA GLY A 131 -18.61 5.72 -0.07
C GLY A 131 -18.14 5.43 1.35
N MET A 132 -17.14 4.56 1.51
CA MET A 132 -16.58 4.24 2.82
C MET A 132 -15.73 5.39 3.37
N LEU A 133 -14.82 5.95 2.55
CA LEU A 133 -13.89 6.99 3.01
C LEU A 133 -14.54 8.32 3.41
N MET A 134 -15.76 8.62 2.94
CA MET A 134 -16.50 9.82 3.37
C MET A 134 -16.79 9.87 4.88
N ASN A 135 -16.61 8.76 5.60
CA ASN A 135 -16.73 8.73 7.07
C ASN A 135 -15.47 9.24 7.81
N LEU A 136 -14.39 9.56 7.10
CA LEU A 136 -13.18 10.13 7.69
C LEU A 136 -13.28 11.65 7.78
N THR A 137 -13.25 12.20 9.00
CA THR A 137 -13.50 13.63 9.25
C THR A 137 -12.26 14.52 9.16
N ASN A 138 -11.04 13.96 9.09
CA ASN A 138 -9.78 14.71 9.14
C ASN A 138 -8.72 14.21 8.15
N VAL A 139 -9.15 13.57 7.06
CA VAL A 139 -8.24 13.00 6.06
C VAL A 139 -8.45 13.71 4.73
N LEU A 140 -7.40 14.31 4.20
CA LEU A 140 -7.40 14.77 2.81
C LEU A 140 -7.21 13.55 1.92
N ILE A 141 -8.16 13.33 1.01
CA ILE A 141 -8.18 12.16 0.12
C ILE A 141 -8.07 12.66 -1.32
N ASP A 142 -7.06 12.18 -2.04
CA ASP A 142 -6.89 12.42 -3.47
C ASP A 142 -7.27 11.18 -4.28
N LEU A 143 -8.24 11.34 -5.19
CA LEU A 143 -8.82 10.28 -6.01
C LEU A 143 -8.99 10.75 -7.44
N SER A 144 -8.63 9.89 -8.39
CA SER A 144 -9.05 10.01 -9.78
C SER A 144 -9.86 8.78 -10.19
N PHE A 145 -10.95 9.02 -10.92
CA PHE A 145 -11.85 7.97 -11.41
C PHE A 145 -11.70 7.89 -12.93
N HIS A 146 -11.33 6.70 -13.42
CA HIS A 146 -11.37 6.41 -14.85
C HIS A 146 -12.62 5.60 -15.17
N ASN A 147 -13.48 6.14 -16.03
CA ASN A 147 -14.61 5.40 -16.63
C ASN A 147 -14.07 4.33 -17.59
N ARG A 148 -13.54 3.23 -17.06
CA ARG A 148 -13.26 2.04 -17.85
C ARG A 148 -14.46 1.11 -17.74
N HIS A 149 -15.30 1.10 -18.78
CA HIS A 149 -16.31 0.07 -19.01
C HIS A 149 -15.64 -1.27 -19.34
N GLN A 150 -14.99 -1.89 -18.36
CA GLN A 150 -14.55 -3.27 -18.44
C GLN A 150 -14.92 -3.94 -17.13
N MET A 151 -15.94 -4.81 -17.18
CA MET A 151 -16.19 -5.76 -16.10
C MET A 151 -14.95 -6.65 -15.99
N SER A 152 -14.15 -6.43 -14.94
CA SER A 152 -13.05 -7.34 -14.65
C SER A 152 -13.63 -8.69 -14.27
N GLN A 153 -13.24 -9.73 -15.00
CA GLN A 153 -13.27 -11.08 -14.46
C GLN A 153 -12.38 -11.07 -13.22
N SER A 154 -12.88 -11.57 -12.09
CA SER A 154 -12.05 -11.77 -10.89
C SER A 154 -11.04 -12.87 -11.23
N VAL A 155 -9.79 -12.50 -11.42
CA VAL A 155 -8.73 -13.50 -11.49
C VAL A 155 -7.67 -13.07 -10.49
N ASP A 156 -7.65 -13.80 -9.39
CA ASP A 156 -6.65 -13.75 -8.35
C ASP A 156 -5.24 -13.60 -8.94
N SER A 157 -4.59 -12.47 -8.75
CA SER A 157 -3.13 -12.43 -8.82
C SER A 157 -2.60 -11.19 -8.12
N TRP A 158 -2.60 -11.25 -6.79
CA TRP A 158 -1.66 -10.47 -5.97
C TRP A 158 -0.18 -10.77 -6.32
N LYS A 159 0.04 -11.89 -7.02
CA LYS A 159 1.33 -12.38 -7.45
C LYS A 159 1.66 -11.91 -8.86
N CYS A 160 2.80 -11.26 -9.00
CA CYS A 160 3.52 -11.18 -10.26
C CYS A 160 4.16 -12.54 -10.56
N ASP A 161 4.25 -12.96 -11.82
CA ASP A 161 5.03 -14.14 -12.20
C ASP A 161 6.50 -13.92 -11.79
N TYR A 162 7.01 -14.76 -10.87
CA TYR A 162 8.31 -14.61 -10.23
C TYR A 162 9.45 -15.10 -11.14
N THR A 163 10.57 -14.37 -11.15
CA THR A 163 11.91 -14.90 -11.39
C THR A 163 12.76 -14.54 -10.17
N ASP A 164 13.31 -15.52 -9.47
CA ASP A 164 14.04 -15.31 -8.21
C ASP A 164 15.26 -14.39 -8.42
N SER A 165 15.18 -13.14 -7.95
CA SER A 165 16.35 -12.30 -7.71
C SER A 165 16.20 -11.50 -6.43
N VAL A 166 17.27 -11.47 -5.64
CA VAL A 166 17.33 -10.77 -4.35
C VAL A 166 17.88 -9.38 -4.60
N ALA A 167 17.07 -8.35 -4.34
CA ALA A 167 17.54 -6.97 -4.40
C ALA A 167 18.30 -6.61 -3.10
N GLU A 168 19.36 -5.82 -3.22
CA GLU A 168 20.09 -5.30 -2.06
C GLU A 168 19.26 -4.21 -1.34
N ILE A 169 19.14 -4.35 -0.02
CA ILE A 169 18.48 -3.38 0.85
C ILE A 169 19.53 -2.39 1.32
N GLY A 170 19.44 -1.14 0.84
CA GLY A 170 20.21 0.00 1.35
C GLY A 170 19.34 0.86 2.26
N CYS A 171 19.43 0.61 3.56
CA CYS A 171 19.12 1.57 4.62
C CYS A 171 20.48 1.85 5.32
#